data_AF-K9QIJ4-F1
#
_entry.id   AF-K9QIJ4-F1
#
_cell.length_a   1.000
_cell.length_b   1.000
_cell.length_c   1.000
_cell.angle_alpha   90.00
_cell.angle_beta   90.00
_cell.angle_gamma   90.00
#
_symmetry.space_group_name_H-M   'P 1'
#
loop_
_entity.id
_entity.type
_entity.pdbx_description
1 polymer ?
#
loop_
_entity_poly.entity_id
_entity_poly.type
_entity_poly.pdbx_seq_one_letter_code
_entity_poly.pdbx_strand_id
1 'polypeptide(L)'
;MDVLAQLLYLLRLVIHLIYQISYLWELLKHLFQPRVPFRYPTSKTQRQPRRNQKYSRSYITDPKNRELQHKLLEMLRGDSATAKRLLKHQRQLHKGKSDNWYLEKVIYDLERDRRCL
;
A
#
# COMPACT_ATOMS: atom_id res chain seq x y z
N MET A 1 5.54 -14.83 48.76
CA MET A 1 4.85 -13.64 48.21
C MET A 1 5.47 -13.18 46.88
N ASP A 2 6.55 -13.84 46.44
CA ASP A 2 7.42 -13.36 45.35
C ASP A 2 6.91 -13.72 43.95
N VAL A 3 6.23 -14.87 43.80
CA VAL A 3 5.74 -15.34 42.48
C VAL A 3 4.64 -14.45 41.93
N LEU A 4 3.70 -13.99 42.76
CA LEU A 4 2.62 -13.09 42.35
C LEU A 4 3.16 -11.70 41.96
N ALA A 5 4.13 -11.18 42.72
CA ALA A 5 4.80 -9.92 42.40
C ALA A 5 5.61 -10.02 41.08
N GLN A 6 6.31 -11.13 40.87
CA GLN A 6 7.01 -11.43 39.62
C GLN A 6 6.03 -11.51 38.44
N LEU A 7 4.87 -12.15 38.61
CA LEU A 7 3.86 -12.26 37.57
C LEU A 7 3.29 -10.90 37.16
N LEU A 8 2.96 -10.04 38.13
CA LEU A 8 2.46 -8.69 37.86
C LEU A 8 3.52 -7.81 37.16
N TYR A 9 4.78 -7.97 37.55
CA TYR A 9 5.90 -7.28 36.90
C TYR A 9 6.04 -7.69 35.42
N LEU A 10 5.98 -8.99 35.14
CA LEU A 10 6.03 -9.51 33.77
C LEU A 10 4.83 -9.03 32.93
N LEU A 11 3.62 -9.04 33.49
CA LEU A 11 2.42 -8.59 32.80
C LEU A 11 2.50 -7.10 32.43
N ARG A 12 2.99 -6.27 33.35
CA ARG A 12 3.23 -4.83 33.10
C ARG A 12 4.26 -4.62 31.99
N LEU A 13 5.32 -5.43 31.97
CA LEU A 13 6.37 -5.37 30.95
C LEU A 13 5.81 -5.74 29.57
N VAL A 14 4.99 -6.79 29.46
CA VAL A 14 4.35 -7.19 28.20
C VAL A 14 3.41 -6.11 27.66
N ILE A 15 2.58 -5.53 28.52
CA ILE A 15 1.69 -4.42 28.12
C ILE A 15 2.51 -3.25 27.59
N HIS A 16 3.59 -2.88 28.29
CA HIS A 16 4.47 -1.81 27.86
C HIS A 16 5.15 -2.10 26.51
N LEU A 17 5.59 -3.34 26.27
CA LEU A 17 6.14 -3.76 24.98
C LEU A 17 5.10 -3.68 23.85
N ILE A 18 3.84 -4.08 24.10
CA ILE A 18 2.75 -3.94 23.13
C ILE A 18 2.53 -2.46 22.77
N TYR A 19 2.53 -1.57 23.77
CA TYR A 19 2.46 -0.12 23.55
C TYR A 19 3.66 0.44 22.78
N GLN A 20 4.87 -0.06 23.05
CA GLN A 20 6.05 0.35 22.29
C GLN A 20 5.99 -0.12 20.83
N ILE A 21 5.51 -1.34 20.57
CA ILE A 21 5.36 -1.88 19.21
C ILE A 21 4.27 -1.14 18.45
N SER A 22 3.13 -0.83 19.09
CA SER A 22 2.06 -0.04 18.46
C SER A 22 2.50 1.40 18.17
N TYR A 23 3.27 2.01 19.08
CA TYR A 23 3.87 3.33 18.86
C TYR A 23 4.93 3.31 17.75
N LEU A 24 5.77 2.27 17.69
CA LEU A 24 6.76 2.09 16.63
C LEU A 24 6.09 1.88 15.27
N TRP A 25 4.96 1.18 15.22
CA TRP A 25 4.14 1.00 14.01
C TRP A 25 3.55 2.33 13.54
N GLU A 26 3.08 3.16 14.47
CA GLU A 26 2.57 4.50 14.19
C GLU A 26 3.67 5.44 13.66
N LEU A 27 4.91 5.29 14.14
CA LEU A 27 6.07 6.03 13.66
C LEU A 27 6.57 5.52 12.29
N LEU A 28 6.51 4.20 12.04
CA LEU A 28 6.92 3.60 10.77
C LEU A 28 6.03 4.03 9.59
N LYS A 29 4.75 4.33 9.84
CA LYS A 29 3.81 4.90 8.84
C LYS A 29 4.27 6.26 8.31
N HIS A 30 4.93 7.08 9.13
CA HIS A 30 5.45 8.38 8.74
C HIS A 30 6.76 8.29 7.94
N LEU A 31 7.56 7.25 8.16
CA LEU A 31 8.81 6.98 7.43
C LEU A 31 8.61 6.29 6.06
N PHE A 32 7.45 5.67 5.82
CA PHE A 32 7.09 5.04 4.53
C PHE A 32 6.28 5.95 3.59
N GLN A 33 6.47 7.26 3.72
CA GLN A 33 6.29 8.20 2.60
C GLN A 33 7.67 8.56 2.01
N PRO A 34 8.05 8.05 0.83
CA PRO A 34 8.81 8.89 -0.07
C PRO A 34 7.82 9.84 -0.74
N ARG A 35 7.79 11.11 -0.28
CA ARG A 35 7.39 12.22 -1.15
C ARG A 35 8.41 12.26 -2.29
N VAL A 36 8.11 11.57 -3.39
CA VAL A 36 8.78 11.87 -4.66
C VAL A 36 7.94 12.94 -5.35
N PRO A 37 8.50 14.12 -5.67
CA PRO A 37 7.83 15.03 -6.56
C PRO A 37 7.53 14.26 -7.85
N PHE A 38 6.28 14.29 -8.28
CA PHE A 38 5.82 13.66 -9.51
C PHE A 38 6.52 14.36 -10.68
N ARG A 39 7.75 13.95 -10.99
CA ARG A 39 8.46 14.45 -12.17
C ARG A 39 7.87 13.70 -13.34
N TYR A 40 6.85 14.28 -13.97
CA TYR A 40 6.35 13.83 -15.26
C TYR A 40 7.57 13.71 -16.18
N PRO A 41 7.96 12.50 -16.65
CA PRO A 41 8.82 12.42 -17.81
C PRO A 41 7.95 12.89 -18.96
N THR A 42 8.14 14.14 -19.37
CA THR A 42 7.52 14.68 -20.57
C THR A 42 7.98 13.85 -21.75
N SER A 43 7.05 13.04 -22.27
CA SER A 43 6.93 12.49 -23.62
C SER A 43 8.18 11.88 -24.27
N LYS A 44 8.11 10.60 -24.69
CA LYS A 44 7.92 10.22 -26.11
C LYS A 44 7.33 8.79 -26.17
N THR A 45 6.41 8.59 -27.10
CA THR A 45 5.85 7.32 -27.56
C THR A 45 6.83 6.15 -27.45
N GLN A 46 6.71 5.34 -26.40
CA GLN A 46 7.25 3.99 -26.38
C GLN A 46 6.08 3.03 -26.49
N ARG A 47 5.93 2.44 -27.68
CA ARG A 47 5.25 1.16 -27.85
C ARG A 47 5.94 0.16 -26.92
N GLN A 48 5.46 0.04 -25.69
CA GLN A 48 5.97 -0.98 -24.77
C GLN A 48 5.65 -2.35 -25.39
N PRO A 49 6.63 -3.27 -25.46
CA PRO A 49 6.35 -4.62 -25.92
C PRO A 49 5.25 -5.19 -25.04
N ARG A 50 4.30 -5.90 -25.68
CA ARG A 50 3.27 -6.76 -25.08
C ARG A 50 3.94 -7.85 -24.22
N ARG A 51 4.63 -7.49 -23.14
CA ARG A 51 5.07 -8.46 -22.16
C ARG A 51 3.83 -8.75 -21.32
N ASN A 52 3.23 -9.89 -21.61
CA ASN A 52 2.19 -10.54 -20.82
C ASN A 52 2.61 -10.60 -19.34
N GLN A 53 2.44 -9.51 -18.59
CA GLN A 53 2.28 -9.59 -17.15
C GLN A 53 0.89 -10.22 -16.97
N LYS A 54 0.86 -11.55 -17.02
CA LYS A 54 -0.28 -12.34 -16.54
C LYS A 54 -0.54 -11.84 -15.14
N TYR A 55 -1.61 -11.06 -15.00
CA TYR A 55 -2.12 -10.70 -13.69
C TYR A 55 -2.25 -11.97 -12.86
N SER A 56 -1.95 -11.88 -11.56
CA SER A 56 -2.06 -13.07 -10.73
C SER A 56 -3.51 -13.55 -10.76
N ARG A 57 -3.73 -14.84 -10.48
CA ARG A 57 -5.09 -15.40 -10.50
C ARG A 57 -6.03 -14.61 -9.58
N SER A 58 -5.53 -14.18 -8.42
CA SER A 58 -6.32 -13.39 -7.47
C SER A 58 -6.73 -12.02 -8.02
N TYR A 59 -5.93 -11.37 -8.87
CA TYR A 59 -6.30 -10.12 -9.53
C TYR A 59 -7.59 -10.24 -10.35
N ILE A 60 -7.85 -11.41 -10.93
CA ILE A 60 -8.98 -11.67 -11.84
C ILE A 60 -10.18 -12.27 -11.09
N THR A 61 -9.91 -13.18 -10.15
CA THR A 61 -10.94 -14.00 -9.49
C THR A 61 -11.45 -13.43 -8.18
N ASP A 62 -10.67 -12.59 -7.50
CA ASP A 62 -11.07 -12.03 -6.21
C ASP A 62 -12.11 -10.90 -6.40
N PRO A 63 -13.32 -11.01 -5.82
CA PRO A 63 -14.34 -9.98 -5.93
C PRO A 63 -13.87 -8.64 -5.35
N LYS A 64 -13.09 -8.66 -4.27
CA LYS A 64 -12.53 -7.45 -3.64
C LYS A 64 -11.56 -6.74 -4.58
N ASN A 65 -10.75 -7.48 -5.33
CA ASN A 65 -9.87 -6.90 -6.35
C ASN A 65 -10.67 -6.16 -7.43
N ARG A 66 -11.85 -6.67 -7.83
CA ARG A 66 -12.68 -6.03 -8.87
C ARG A 66 -13.26 -4.72 -8.38
N GLU A 67 -13.78 -4.69 -7.16
CA GLU A 67 -14.28 -3.48 -6.53
C GLU A 67 -13.18 -2.41 -6.42
N LEU A 68 -11.99 -2.80 -5.97
CA LEU A 68 -10.84 -1.90 -5.88
C LEU A 68 -10.37 -1.42 -7.26
N GLN A 69 -10.38 -2.28 -8.28
CA GLN A 69 -10.07 -1.86 -9.66
C GLN A 69 -11.07 -0.84 -10.18
N HIS A 70 -12.36 -1.07 -9.97
CA HIS A 70 -13.41 -0.13 -10.36
C HIS A 70 -13.22 1.22 -9.65
N LYS A 71 -13.03 1.19 -8.33
CA LYS A 71 -12.78 2.40 -7.53
C LYS A 71 -11.56 3.16 -8.01
N LEU A 72 -10.45 2.47 -8.30
CA LEU A 72 -9.24 3.10 -8.83
C LEU A 72 -9.49 3.79 -10.19
N LEU A 73 -10.23 3.14 -11.08
CA LEU A 73 -10.57 3.72 -12.38
C LEU A 73 -11.51 4.91 -12.25
N GLU A 74 -12.52 4.83 -11.39
CA GLU A 74 -13.43 5.93 -11.09
C GLU A 74 -12.67 7.16 -10.58
N MET A 75 -11.74 6.94 -9.63
CA MET A 75 -10.85 8.00 -9.17
C MET A 75 -10.05 8.60 -10.34
N LEU A 76 -9.51 7.78 -11.23
CA LEU A 76 -8.73 8.24 -12.38
C LEU A 76 -9.57 8.65 -13.59
N ARG A 77 -10.89 8.86 -13.43
CA ARG A 77 -11.82 9.22 -14.51
C ARG A 77 -11.73 8.28 -15.72
N GLY A 78 -11.53 6.98 -15.47
CA GLY A 78 -11.39 5.94 -16.48
C GLY A 78 -9.99 5.79 -17.07
N ASP A 79 -8.98 6.55 -16.62
CA ASP A 79 -7.61 6.43 -17.11
C ASP A 79 -6.91 5.14 -16.61
N SER A 80 -7.17 4.06 -17.34
CA SER A 80 -6.57 2.74 -17.13
C SER A 80 -5.06 2.71 -17.37
N ALA A 81 -4.53 3.60 -18.21
CA ALA A 81 -3.09 3.67 -18.47
C ALA A 81 -2.36 4.22 -17.25
N THR A 82 -2.89 5.28 -16.64
CA THR A 82 -2.39 5.82 -15.38
C THR A 82 -2.55 4.82 -14.24
N ALA A 83 -3.70 4.14 -14.13
CA ALA A 83 -3.92 3.09 -13.13
C ALA A 83 -2.84 2.00 -13.21
N LYS A 84 -2.56 1.50 -14.42
CA LYS A 84 -1.53 0.48 -14.64
C LYS A 84 -0.14 0.97 -14.30
N ARG A 85 0.18 2.23 -14.61
CA ARG A 85 1.46 2.86 -14.26
C ARG A 85 1.65 2.93 -12.75
N LEU A 86 0.63 3.37 -12.01
CA LEU A 86 0.67 3.45 -10.54
C LEU A 86 0.84 2.06 -9.90
N LEU A 87 0.07 1.07 -10.35
CA LEU A 87 0.18 -0.30 -9.85
C LEU A 87 1.54 -0.93 -10.18
N LYS A 88 2.06 -0.69 -11.39
CA LYS A 88 3.40 -1.15 -11.77
C LYS A 88 4.47 -0.53 -10.88
N HIS A 89 4.35 0.76 -10.58
CA HIS A 89 5.28 1.46 -9.72
C HIS A 89 5.26 0.89 -8.30
N GLN A 90 4.07 0.72 -7.70
CA GLN A 90 3.93 0.12 -6.36
C GLN A 90 4.44 -1.33 -6.32
N ARG A 91 4.22 -2.14 -7.37
CA ARG A 91 4.78 -3.49 -7.50
C ARG A 91 6.31 -3.51 -7.59
N GLN A 92 6.92 -2.49 -8.19
CA GLN A 92 8.37 -2.37 -8.27
C GLN A 92 8.97 -2.02 -6.90
N LEU A 93 8.30 -1.13 -6.15
CA LEU A 93 8.73 -0.70 -4.82
C LEU A 93 8.52 -1.78 -3.75
N HIS A 94 7.36 -2.44 -3.75
CA HIS A 94 6.94 -3.35 -2.70
C HIS A 94 6.77 -4.77 -3.23
N LYS A 95 7.86 -5.44 -3.58
CA LYS A 95 7.82 -6.80 -4.11
C LYS A 95 7.18 -7.78 -3.12
N GLY A 96 6.41 -8.73 -3.64
CA GLY A 96 5.85 -9.85 -2.86
C GLY A 96 4.56 -9.54 -2.11
N LYS A 97 3.96 -8.35 -2.27
CA LYS A 97 2.63 -8.05 -1.73
C LYS A 97 1.52 -8.61 -2.63
N SER A 98 0.33 -8.77 -2.05
CA SER A 98 -0.86 -9.23 -2.77
C SER A 98 -1.41 -8.16 -3.70
N ASP A 99 -2.21 -8.57 -4.69
CA ASP A 99 -2.84 -7.62 -5.62
C ASP A 99 -3.79 -6.64 -4.94
N ASN A 100 -4.56 -7.13 -3.95
CA ASN A 100 -5.39 -6.28 -3.09
C ASN A 100 -4.55 -5.20 -2.41
N TRP A 101 -3.39 -5.58 -1.86
CA TRP A 101 -2.50 -4.63 -1.18
C TRP A 101 -2.03 -3.51 -2.12
N TYR A 102 -1.66 -3.83 -3.37
CA TYR A 102 -1.24 -2.78 -4.32
C TYR A 102 -2.39 -1.86 -4.71
N LEU A 103 -3.59 -2.40 -4.92
CA LEU A 103 -4.76 -1.59 -5.24
C LEU A 103 -5.15 -0.69 -4.07
N GLU A 104 -5.25 -1.25 -2.87
CA GLU A 104 -5.51 -0.51 -1.63
C GLU A 104 -4.48 0.60 -1.43
N LYS A 105 -3.20 0.30 -1.67
CA LYS A 105 -2.12 1.27 -1.52
C LYS A 105 -2.23 2.43 -2.51
N VAL A 106 -2.45 2.14 -3.80
CA VAL A 106 -2.61 3.19 -4.83
C VAL A 106 -3.84 4.06 -4.53
N ILE A 107 -4.98 3.44 -4.16
CA ILE A 107 -6.20 4.18 -3.80
C ILE A 107 -5.93 5.09 -2.60
N TYR A 108 -5.29 4.56 -1.56
CA TYR A 108 -4.94 5.33 -0.37
C TYR A 108 -4.06 6.54 -0.72
N ASP A 109 -3.03 6.34 -1.54
CA ASP A 109 -2.13 7.43 -1.95
C ASP A 109 -2.90 8.50 -2.75
N LEU A 110 -3.79 8.11 -3.66
CA LEU A 110 -4.64 9.04 -4.42
C LEU A 110 -5.65 9.79 -3.53
N GLU A 111 -6.26 9.11 -2.56
CA GLU A 111 -7.18 9.74 -1.60
C GLU A 111 -6.45 10.75 -0.73
N ARG A 112 -5.23 10.41 -0.27
CA ARG A 112 -4.40 11.31 0.52
C ARG A 112 -3.99 12.54 -0.27
N ASP A 113 -3.51 12.37 -1.50
CA ASP A 113 -3.03 13.47 -2.33
C ASP A 113 -4.18 14.45 -2.68
N ARG A 114 -5.42 13.96 -2.80
CA ARG A 114 -6.62 14.81 -2.97
C ARG A 114 -7.01 15.60 -1.74
N ARG A 115 -6.75 15.09 -0.54
CA ARG A 115 -7.06 15.78 0.72
C ARG A 115 -6.05 16.88 1.06
N CYS A 116 -4.88 16.85 0.42
CA CYS A 116 -3.82 17.85 0.60
C CYS A 116 -3.86 18.96 -0.48
N LEU A 117 -4.75 18.86 -1.47
CA LEU A 117 -5.07 19.91 -2.45
C LEU A 117 -6.27 20.72 -1.95
#